data_AF-A0A920LK53-F1
#
_entry.id   AF-A0A920LK53-F1
#
_cell.length_a   1.000
_cell.length_b   1.000
_cell.length_c   1.000
_cell.angle_alpha   90.00
_cell.angle_beta   90.00
_cell.angle_gamma   90.00
#
_symmetry.space_group_name_H-M   'P 1'
#
loop_
_entity.id
_entity.type
_entity.pdbx_description
1 polymer ?
#
loop_
_entity_poly.entity_id
_entity_poly.type
_entity_poly.pdbx_seq_one_letter_code
_entity_poly.pdbx_strand_id
1 'polypeptide(L)'
;MFLDITASHENRDTIYDIVRKTAEVCFMPLTVGGGVSKIEHIRTLLLSGADKVSINSAAVKDNNFVRYAADKYGSQCIVVAVDAKK
;
A
#
# COMPACT_ATOMS: atom_id res chain seq x y z
N MET A 1 0.56 -6.71 9.22
CA MET A 1 0.41 -6.35 7.79
C MET A 1 -1.06 -6.45 7.46
N PHE A 2 -1.67 -5.37 6.96
CA PHE A 2 -3.07 -5.33 6.53
C PHE A 2 -3.13 -5.54 5.01
N LEU A 3 -3.91 -6.51 4.57
CA LEU A 3 -4.07 -6.88 3.16
C LEU A 3 -5.53 -6.82 2.78
N ASP A 4 -5.87 -5.92 1.88
CA ASP A 4 -7.23 -5.79 1.37
C ASP A 4 -7.42 -6.52 0.06
N ILE A 5 -8.15 -7.63 0.16
CA ILE A 5 -8.57 -8.45 -0.96
C ILE A 5 -9.76 -7.85 -1.74
N THR A 6 -10.42 -6.83 -1.18
CA THR A 6 -11.62 -6.17 -1.72
C THR A 6 -11.30 -4.88 -2.49
N ALA A 7 -10.09 -4.34 -2.32
CA ALA A 7 -9.58 -3.14 -3.00
C ALA A 7 -9.66 -3.19 -4.54
N SER A 8 -9.82 -4.38 -5.11
CA SER A 8 -9.69 -4.60 -6.55
C SER A 8 -10.89 -4.14 -7.37
N HIS A 9 -12.10 -3.94 -6.81
CA HIS A 9 -13.26 -3.53 -7.65
C HIS A 9 -14.24 -2.51 -7.06
N GLU A 10 -14.55 -2.41 -5.75
CA GLU A 10 -15.70 -1.55 -5.34
C GLU A 10 -15.58 -0.70 -4.05
N ASN A 11 -14.48 -0.74 -3.28
CA ASN A 11 -14.47 -0.11 -1.94
C ASN A 11 -13.15 0.55 -1.51
N ARG A 12 -12.51 1.34 -2.41
CA ARG A 12 -11.22 1.99 -2.10
C ARG A 12 -11.32 3.08 -1.03
N ASP A 13 -12.45 3.78 -0.90
CA ASP A 13 -12.64 4.76 0.18
C ASP A 13 -12.76 4.07 1.55
N THR A 14 -13.41 2.91 1.58
CA THR A 14 -13.58 2.09 2.78
C THR A 14 -12.25 1.64 3.37
N ILE A 15 -11.24 1.33 2.55
CA ILE A 15 -9.92 1.00 3.10
C ILE A 15 -9.25 2.19 3.77
N TYR A 16 -9.35 3.39 3.20
CA TYR A 16 -8.71 4.57 3.80
C TYR A 16 -9.28 4.88 5.18
N ASP A 17 -10.58 4.70 5.36
CA ASP A 17 -11.24 4.87 6.66
C ASP A 17 -10.87 3.76 7.65
N ILE A 18 -10.77 2.50 7.21
CA ILE A 18 -10.32 1.39 8.07
C ILE A 18 -8.88 1.62 8.52
N VAL A 19 -7.99 2.03 7.62
CA VAL A 19 -6.59 2.33 7.95
C VAL A 19 -6.52 3.48 8.96
N ARG A 20 -7.28 4.56 8.75
CA ARG A 20 -7.34 5.68 9.69
C ARG A 20 -7.78 5.24 11.08
N LYS A 21 -8.91 4.55 11.19
CA LYS A 21 -9.44 4.06 12.48
C LYS A 21 -8.47 3.09 13.16
N THR A 22 -7.76 2.28 12.38
CA THR A 22 -6.76 1.34 12.91
C THR A 22 -5.55 2.10 13.45
N ALA A 23 -5.05 3.10 12.71
CA ALA A 23 -3.91 3.91 13.12
C ALA A 23 -4.18 4.73 14.40
N GLU A 24 -5.43 5.12 14.66
CA GLU A 24 -5.82 5.84 15.89
C GLU A 24 -5.61 5.02 17.17
N VAL A 25 -5.63 3.70 17.09
CA VAL A 25 -5.54 2.80 18.26
C VAL A 25 -4.32 1.88 18.22
N CYS A 26 -3.57 1.86 17.12
CA CYS A 26 -2.45 0.97 16.90
C CYS A 26 -1.12 1.73 16.98
N PHE A 27 -0.42 1.62 18.12
CA PHE A 27 0.86 2.31 18.37
C PHE A 27 2.08 1.51 17.90
N MET A 28 1.91 0.65 16.89
CA MET A 28 2.97 -0.15 16.28
C MET A 28 2.95 0.02 14.76
N PRO A 29 4.06 -0.23 14.05
CA PRO A 29 4.14 0.02 12.61
C PRO A 29 3.08 -0.75 11.79
N LEU A 30 2.31 -0.01 10.99
CA LEU A 30 1.23 -0.49 10.14
C LEU A 30 1.65 -0.52 8.67
N THR A 31 1.77 -1.72 8.11
CA THR A 31 1.95 -1.92 6.66
C THR A 31 0.62 -2.24 6.02
N VAL A 32 0.23 -1.51 4.97
CA VAL A 32 -1.04 -1.68 4.26
C VAL A 32 -0.79 -2.00 2.78
N GLY A 33 -1.50 -2.99 2.24
CA GLY A 33 -1.47 -3.33 0.82
C GLY A 33 -2.83 -3.76 0.29
N GLY A 34 -2.96 -3.77 -1.04
CA GLY A 34 -4.21 -4.12 -1.73
C GLY A 34 -4.60 -3.04 -2.74
N GLY A 35 -4.73 -3.40 -4.02
CA GLY A 35 -5.20 -2.48 -5.06
C GLY A 35 -4.33 -1.24 -5.31
N VAL A 36 -3.05 -1.25 -4.98
CA VAL A 36 -2.12 -0.13 -5.23
C VAL A 36 -1.64 -0.19 -6.68
N SER A 37 -2.21 0.66 -7.54
CA SER A 37 -1.88 0.75 -8.96
C SER A 37 -1.50 2.15 -9.44
N LYS A 38 -1.57 3.15 -8.57
CA LYS A 38 -1.24 4.54 -8.87
C LYS A 38 -0.41 5.15 -7.73
N ILE A 39 0.48 6.09 -8.05
CA ILE A 39 1.36 6.77 -7.09
C ILE A 39 0.54 7.57 -6.05
N GLU A 40 -0.65 8.04 -6.43
CA GLU A 40 -1.56 8.76 -5.56
C GLU A 40 -2.14 7.85 -4.46
N HIS A 41 -2.37 6.55 -4.74
CA HIS A 41 -2.87 5.62 -3.72
C HIS A 41 -1.88 5.46 -2.57
N ILE A 42 -0.58 5.46 -2.89
CA ILE A 42 0.50 5.38 -1.88
C ILE A 42 0.40 6.59 -0.96
N ARG A 43 0.26 7.80 -1.52
CA ARG A 43 0.11 9.03 -0.73
C ARG A 43 -1.10 8.96 0.19
N THR A 44 -2.25 8.54 -0.32
CA THR A 44 -3.48 8.47 0.50
C THR A 44 -3.34 7.46 1.62
N LEU A 45 -2.75 6.28 1.37
CA LEU A 45 -2.49 5.27 2.40
C LEU A 45 -1.57 5.79 3.50
N LEU A 46 -0.46 6.45 3.14
CA LEU A 46 0.46 7.04 4.11
C LEU A 46 -0.24 8.13 4.95
N LEU A 47 -1.03 9.01 4.33
CA LEU A 47 -1.79 10.05 5.03
C LEU A 47 -2.94 9.48 5.89
N SER A 48 -3.45 8.30 5.56
CA SER A 48 -4.42 7.57 6.38
C SER A 48 -3.79 6.91 7.60
N GLY A 49 -2.47 6.92 7.75
CA GLY A 49 -1.78 6.34 8.91
C GLY A 49 -1.06 5.02 8.65
N ALA A 50 -0.84 4.64 7.37
CA ALA A 50 0.08 3.56 7.05
C ALA A 50 1.54 4.03 7.19
N ASP A 51 2.40 3.23 7.82
CA ASP A 51 3.84 3.45 7.85
C ASP A 51 4.53 2.94 6.58
N LYS A 52 3.98 1.88 5.99
CA LYS A 52 4.50 1.27 4.75
C LYS A 52 3.36 0.84 3.83
N VAL A 53 3.63 0.89 2.53
CA VAL A 53 2.70 0.47 1.49
C VAL A 53 3.24 -0.75 0.75
N SER A 54 2.44 -1.81 0.71
CA SER A 54 2.75 -3.05 0.00
C SER A 54 2.19 -3.02 -1.42
N ILE A 55 3.07 -3.29 -2.38
CA ILE A 55 2.80 -3.29 -3.83
C ILE A 55 3.07 -4.70 -4.35
N ASN A 56 2.13 -5.26 -5.10
CA ASN A 56 2.27 -6.57 -5.74
C ASN A 56 2.11 -6.43 -7.26
N SER A 57 0.88 -6.50 -7.77
CA SER A 57 0.63 -6.58 -9.22
C SER A 57 1.17 -5.37 -10.01
N ALA A 58 1.21 -4.17 -9.42
CA ALA A 58 1.80 -3.01 -10.09
C ALA A 58 3.32 -3.11 -10.22
N ALA A 59 4.00 -3.73 -9.25
CA ALA A 59 5.44 -3.95 -9.31
C ALA A 59 5.83 -4.93 -10.44
N VAL A 60 5.00 -5.96 -10.66
CA VAL A 60 5.22 -6.94 -11.75
C VAL A 60 4.85 -6.36 -13.12
N LYS A 61 3.80 -5.53 -13.20
CA LYS A 61 3.35 -4.91 -14.46
C LYS A 61 4.29 -3.80 -14.94
N ASP A 62 4.86 -3.02 -14.03
CA ASP A 62 5.81 -1.96 -14.34
C ASP A 62 6.89 -1.87 -13.23
N ASN A 63 8.10 -2.34 -13.56
CA ASN A 63 9.23 -2.28 -12.64
C ASN A 63 9.64 -0.83 -12.29
N ASN A 64 9.35 0.14 -13.15
CA ASN A 64 9.64 1.54 -12.85
C ASN A 64 8.67 2.12 -11.81
N PHE A 65 7.49 1.52 -11.61
CA PHE A 65 6.53 1.97 -10.60
C PHE A 65 7.14 1.95 -9.20
N VAL A 66 7.86 0.88 -8.84
CA VAL A 66 8.54 0.76 -7.54
C VAL A 66 9.62 1.83 -7.41
N ARG A 67 10.39 2.07 -8.46
CA ARG A 67 11.43 3.11 -8.50
C ARG A 67 10.83 4.50 -8.28
N TYR A 68 9.80 4.87 -9.04
CA TYR A 68 9.14 6.17 -8.89
C TYR A 68 8.50 6.34 -7.51
N ALA A 69 7.91 5.28 -6.96
CA ALA A 69 7.35 5.30 -5.61
C ALA A 69 8.45 5.51 -4.55
N ALA A 70 9.57 4.80 -4.66
CA ALA A 70 10.69 4.90 -3.75
C ALA A 70 11.40 6.26 -3.84
N ASP A 71 11.59 6.79 -5.05
CA ASP A 71 12.19 8.11 -5.27
C ASP A 71 11.32 9.24 -4.67
N LYS A 72 9.99 9.07 -4.71
CA LYS A 72 9.04 10.10 -4.23
C LYS A 72 8.76 10.04 -2.73
N TYR A 73 8.67 8.86 -2.13
CA TYR A 73 8.26 8.69 -0.72
C TYR A 73 9.36 8.09 0.17
N GLY A 74 10.48 7.68 -0.42
CA GLY A 74 11.58 6.98 0.24
C GLY A 74 11.41 5.46 0.22
N SER A 75 12.52 4.74 0.09
CA SER A 75 12.50 3.28 -0.02
C SER A 75 12.08 2.57 1.27
N GLN A 76 12.19 3.23 2.43
CA GLN A 76 11.83 2.65 3.73
C GLN A 76 10.34 2.30 3.88
N CYS A 77 9.46 2.99 3.12
CA CYS A 77 8.02 2.82 3.19
C CYS A 77 7.43 2.06 1.99
N ILE A 78 8.26 1.59 1.06
CA ILE A 78 7.81 0.81 -0.10
C ILE A 78 8.17 -0.66 0.10
N VAL A 79 7.15 -1.51 0.15
CA VAL A 79 7.30 -2.96 0.31
C VAL A 79 6.80 -3.63 -0.96
N VAL A 80 7.60 -4.55 -1.53
CA VAL A 80 7.18 -5.35 -2.69
C VAL A 80 6.79 -6.74 -2.20
N ALA A 81 5.54 -7.11 -2.43
CA ALA A 81 5.05 -8.46 -2.20
C ALA A 81 5.20 -9.28 -3.49
N VAL A 82 5.92 -10.40 -3.41
CA VAL A 82 6.24 -11.27 -4.54
C VAL A 82 5.57 -12.63 -4.33
N ASP A 83 4.57 -12.93 -5.14
CA ASP A 83 3.97 -14.26 -5.20
C ASP A 83 4.71 -15.10 -6.26
N ALA A 84 5.50 -16.07 -5.81
CA ALA A 84 6.28 -16.93 -6.69
C ALA A 84 5.70 -18.35 -6.75
N LYS A 85 5.66 -18.93 -7.97
CA LYS A 85 5.36 -20.35 -8.19
C LYS A 85 6.61 -21.05 -8.73
N LYS A 86 6.83 -22.29 -8.29
CA LYS A 86 7.95 -23.14 -8.69
C LYS A 86 7.73 -23.76 -10.07
#